data_AF-A0A7C3IVT9-F1
#
_entry.id   AF-A0A7C3IVT9-F1
#
_cell.length_a   1.000
_cell.length_b   1.000
_cell.length_c   1.000
_cell.angle_alpha   90.00
_cell.angle_beta   90.00
_cell.angle_gamma   90.00
#
_symmetry.space_group_name_H-M   'P 1'
#
loop_
_entity.id
_entity.type
_entity.pdbx_description
1 polymer ?
#
loop_
_entity_poly.entity_id
_entity_poly.type
_entity_poly.pdbx_seq_one_letter_code
_entity_poly.pdbx_strand_id
1 'polypeptide(L)'
;MVSPSKRRNLLVLWAVFASSALAAGYTDPKGRFALDAPEGWKVQAAPDGTSVVFVTADDVARMIVLPLEVPETASLGEVAAAYEHFLGQAAPNSRLKLEKEAQVRVAGLPAVRREYVVEEGGNAAGRVVTTFVKAGKLSLTLHTSARGAEFDKYAPTFTQCLGSLRLSSAAAAPEPTGDIQAKLDALEAAHRAGVLSAEEYARKRASLEAQVKPAAPQMDAATRQKLDALEAAHKAGVLTDEEFAQKKALILQSAAPQLDEATKKKLEALQAAHLAGILSDAEYERKRAELTGGAEQPARPAQPAAAPPIVTAKKGKVYRHAIGFSFWYPEGWAIREQEGFLQLTPPNPGQKDGSPTELYFVTGESVAGENITGPSDPRVAEYFDTQVRTLTPALQRVGGAEQVPMAKGSGAGLHWEAKGAAGDIVRAKAYVAIIGDNGVALVAIGLKERLDVRDAECRQMFASFGFGEGEKDAALVGNWHLTSTSALTNQSPFETDWSRARMAADRTSSLALRPDGTWTRRDSYHMLVGAGGTWLEDKNEKSTEGRWNTSNGMLYLMGKDDTWDEYKYQIRQASGGRQLVLVSAKNAQLWSEAR
;
A
#
# COMPACT_ATOMS: atom_id res chain seq x y z
N MET A 1 -4.36 -0.55 -8.71
CA MET A 1 -4.59 0.51 -7.69
C MET A 1 -4.93 -0.19 -6.39
N VAL A 2 -3.94 -0.43 -5.52
CA VAL A 2 -4.09 -1.20 -4.28
C VAL A 2 -4.98 -0.43 -3.30
N SER A 3 -5.95 -1.10 -2.67
CA SER A 3 -6.83 -0.48 -1.67
C SER A 3 -6.03 0.15 -0.52
N PRO A 4 -6.25 1.45 -0.21
CA PRO A 4 -5.63 2.13 0.94
C PRO A 4 -5.89 1.45 2.28
N SER A 5 -6.93 0.60 2.38
CA SER A 5 -7.29 -0.09 3.61
C SER A 5 -6.28 -1.14 4.06
N LYS A 6 -5.46 -1.70 3.16
CA LYS A 6 -4.48 -2.76 3.50
C LYS A 6 -3.13 -2.21 3.93
N ARG A 7 -2.71 -1.05 3.41
CA ARG A 7 -1.53 -0.31 3.92
C ARG A 7 -1.72 0.15 5.38
N ARG A 8 -2.97 0.34 5.81
CA ARG A 8 -3.35 0.78 7.16
C ARG A 8 -3.13 -0.27 8.25
N ASN A 9 -3.33 -1.56 7.97
CA ASN A 9 -3.16 -2.62 8.98
C ASN A 9 -1.70 -2.98 9.24
N LEU A 10 -0.84 -2.84 8.22
CA LEU A 10 0.60 -3.04 8.38
C LEU A 10 1.18 -2.06 9.42
N LEU A 11 0.70 -0.81 9.46
CA LEU A 11 1.22 0.25 10.32
C LEU A 11 0.89 0.12 11.81
N VAL A 12 -0.23 -0.54 12.17
CA VAL A 12 -0.69 -0.64 13.57
C VAL A 12 0.14 -1.65 14.38
N LEU A 13 0.76 -2.65 13.73
CA LEU A 13 1.58 -3.66 14.41
C LEU A 13 3.09 -3.33 14.47
N TRP A 14 3.57 -2.36 13.68
CA TRP A 14 4.99 -1.96 13.66
C TRP A 14 5.40 -1.09 14.87
N ALA A 15 4.44 -0.62 15.66
CA ALA A 15 4.64 0.31 16.78
C ALA A 15 5.07 -0.35 18.12
N VAL A 16 5.56 -1.58 18.12
CA VAL A 16 5.89 -2.28 19.39
C VAL A 16 7.26 -1.89 19.96
N PHE A 17 8.19 -1.30 19.19
CA PHE A 17 9.51 -0.93 19.74
C PHE A 17 10.10 0.35 19.17
N ALA A 18 9.71 1.49 19.76
CA ALA A 18 10.60 2.63 19.98
C ALA A 18 10.05 3.48 21.14
N SER A 19 10.97 4.08 21.89
CA SER A 19 10.75 5.04 22.99
C SER A 19 10.47 4.44 24.38
N SER A 20 11.54 3.94 25.01
CA SER A 20 11.75 4.25 26.43
C SER A 20 12.55 5.55 26.49
N ALA A 21 11.86 6.69 26.46
CA ALA A 21 12.47 8.00 26.71
C ALA A 21 11.60 8.78 27.70
N LEU A 22 12.25 9.23 28.77
CA LEU A 22 11.73 10.05 29.86
C LEU A 22 10.95 11.27 29.32
N ALA A 23 9.75 11.51 29.85
CA ALA A 23 9.00 12.77 29.92
C ALA A 23 9.26 13.84 28.82
N ALA A 24 9.30 13.43 27.54
CA ALA A 24 9.38 14.35 26.41
C ALA A 24 7.97 14.52 25.83
N GLY A 25 7.49 15.76 25.73
CA GLY A 25 6.23 16.04 25.05
C GLY A 25 6.21 15.47 23.63
N TYR A 26 5.04 15.04 23.18
CA TYR A 26 4.80 14.61 21.82
C TYR A 26 4.43 15.81 20.95
N THR A 27 5.08 15.94 19.79
CA THR A 27 4.68 16.89 18.73
C THR A 27 4.26 16.10 17.51
N ASP A 28 3.10 16.42 16.97
CA ASP A 28 2.60 15.84 15.73
C ASP A 28 3.60 16.06 14.58
N PRO A 29 3.93 15.04 13.77
CA PRO A 29 4.90 15.18 12.68
C PRO A 29 4.54 16.25 11.64
N LYS A 30 3.24 16.54 11.49
CA LYS A 30 2.75 17.62 10.60
C LYS A 30 2.62 18.96 11.31
N GLY A 31 3.11 19.06 12.54
CA GLY A 31 3.09 20.26 13.36
C GLY A 31 1.70 20.74 13.76
N ARG A 32 0.65 19.90 13.66
CA ARG A 32 -0.74 20.31 13.91
C ARG A 32 -1.03 20.53 15.40
N PHE A 33 -0.41 19.72 16.26
CA PHE A 33 -0.59 19.79 17.71
C PHE A 33 0.63 19.27 18.46
N ALA A 34 0.70 19.59 19.75
CA ALA A 34 1.62 18.99 20.70
C ALA A 34 0.92 18.73 22.05
N LEU A 35 1.38 17.73 22.80
CA LEU A 35 0.91 17.44 24.15
C LEU A 35 2.02 16.82 25.01
N ASP A 36 1.93 16.93 26.32
CA ASP A 36 2.86 16.28 27.23
C ASP A 36 2.52 14.79 27.33
N ALA A 37 3.50 13.93 27.01
CA ALA A 37 3.33 12.48 27.14
C ALA A 37 3.30 12.10 28.62
N PRO A 38 2.34 11.29 29.08
CA PRO A 38 2.29 10.88 30.47
C PRO A 38 3.52 10.05 30.86
N GLU A 39 4.08 10.33 32.04
CA GLU A 39 5.30 9.69 32.51
C GLU A 39 5.12 8.16 32.62
N GLY A 40 6.09 7.41 32.08
CA GLY A 40 6.06 5.94 32.08
C GLY A 40 5.12 5.30 31.05
N TRP A 41 4.44 6.09 30.22
CA TRP A 41 3.60 5.58 29.14
C TRP A 41 4.43 5.41 27.86
N LYS A 42 4.11 4.37 27.09
CA LYS A 42 4.67 4.15 25.76
C LYS A 42 3.90 5.00 24.75
N VAL A 43 4.61 5.58 23.79
CA VAL A 43 4.03 6.40 22.70
C VAL A 43 4.17 5.67 21.38
N GLN A 44 3.07 5.56 20.64
CA GLN A 44 2.97 4.87 19.36
C GLN A 44 2.30 5.80 18.34
N ALA A 45 3.08 6.40 17.44
CA ALA A 45 2.55 7.32 16.43
C ALA A 45 2.43 6.66 15.06
N ALA A 46 1.34 6.92 14.34
CA ALA A 46 1.20 6.54 12.95
C ALA A 46 2.14 7.39 12.09
N PRO A 47 2.86 6.83 11.11
CA PRO A 47 3.90 7.56 10.36
C PRO A 47 3.34 8.64 9.45
N ASP A 48 2.10 8.46 9.00
CA ASP A 48 1.35 9.45 8.21
C ASP A 48 0.71 10.55 9.10
N GLY A 49 0.94 10.48 10.42
CA GLY A 49 0.38 11.36 11.43
C GLY A 49 -1.12 11.14 11.65
N THR A 50 -1.75 10.07 11.16
CA THR A 50 -3.20 9.90 11.31
C THR A 50 -3.65 9.58 12.73
N SER A 51 -2.74 9.11 13.58
CA SER A 51 -3.01 8.86 14.99
C SER A 51 -1.75 8.86 15.84
N VAL A 52 -1.92 9.04 17.15
CA VAL A 52 -0.93 8.67 18.17
C VAL A 52 -1.63 8.01 19.34
N VAL A 53 -1.03 6.94 19.87
CA VAL A 53 -1.52 6.16 21.00
C VAL A 53 -0.50 6.23 22.13
N PHE A 54 -0.96 6.61 23.31
CA PHE A 54 -0.24 6.53 24.57
C PHE A 54 -0.83 5.36 25.34
N VAL A 55 0.01 4.46 25.85
CA VAL A 55 -0.45 3.27 26.57
C VAL A 55 0.41 2.99 27.79
N THR A 56 -0.21 2.54 28.89
CA THR A 56 0.53 2.10 30.07
C THR A 56 1.34 0.85 29.76
N ALA A 57 2.40 0.59 30.55
CA ALA A 57 3.28 -0.57 30.33
C ALA A 57 2.54 -1.93 30.37
N ASP A 58 1.44 -1.99 31.14
CA ASP A 58 0.57 -3.16 31.35
C ASP A 58 -0.69 -3.17 30.45
N ASP A 59 -0.85 -2.19 29.55
CA ASP A 59 -2.01 -2.01 28.67
C ASP A 59 -3.37 -1.97 29.39
N VAL A 60 -3.36 -1.49 30.64
CA VAL A 60 -4.58 -1.28 31.44
C VAL A 60 -5.29 0.02 31.03
N ALA A 61 -4.53 1.05 30.62
CA ALA A 61 -5.06 2.33 30.20
C ALA A 61 -4.39 2.86 28.93
N ARG A 62 -5.17 3.57 28.11
CA ARG A 62 -4.71 4.15 26.85
C ARG A 62 -5.35 5.49 26.56
N MET A 63 -4.63 6.32 25.79
CA MET A 63 -5.10 7.56 25.21
C MET A 63 -4.75 7.57 23.73
N ILE A 64 -5.73 7.81 22.86
CA ILE A 64 -5.57 7.87 21.42
C ILE A 64 -5.90 9.30 20.98
N VAL A 65 -5.05 9.92 20.18
CA VAL A 65 -5.30 11.22 19.56
C VAL A 65 -5.40 11.03 18.05
N LEU A 66 -6.53 11.46 17.48
CA LEU A 66 -6.86 11.32 16.07
C LEU A 66 -7.08 12.70 15.45
N PRO A 67 -6.10 13.24 14.72
CA PRO A 67 -6.29 14.44 13.93
C PRO A 67 -7.01 14.13 12.61
N LEU A 68 -8.19 14.72 12.42
CA LEU A 68 -9.02 14.58 11.23
C LEU A 68 -9.31 15.94 10.61
N GLU A 69 -9.18 16.04 9.28
CA GLU A 69 -9.72 17.18 8.56
C GLU A 69 -11.23 17.01 8.35
N VAL A 70 -11.99 18.03 8.74
CA VAL A 70 -13.44 18.06 8.64
C VAL A 70 -13.87 19.35 7.95
N PRO A 71 -15.03 19.36 7.25
CA PRO A 71 -15.60 20.59 6.72
C PRO A 71 -15.72 21.67 7.80
N GLU A 72 -15.47 22.93 7.44
CA GLU A 72 -15.60 24.05 8.39
C GLU A 72 -17.02 24.18 8.95
N THR A 73 -18.02 23.74 8.18
CA THR A 73 -19.43 23.70 8.55
C THR A 73 -19.80 22.58 9.51
N ALA A 74 -18.97 21.52 9.63
CA ALA A 74 -19.28 20.38 10.48
C ALA A 74 -19.31 20.77 11.97
N SER A 75 -20.40 20.51 12.67
CA SER A 75 -20.50 20.68 14.11
C SER A 75 -19.68 19.63 14.85
N LEU A 76 -19.25 19.95 16.08
CA LEU A 76 -18.59 18.95 16.95
C LEU A 76 -19.50 17.75 17.25
N GLY A 77 -20.82 17.93 17.25
CA GLY A 77 -21.78 16.85 17.42
C GLY A 77 -21.80 15.87 16.25
N GLU A 78 -21.72 16.36 15.00
CA GLU A 78 -21.62 15.51 13.81
C GLU A 78 -20.31 14.72 13.79
N VAL A 79 -19.19 15.37 14.16
CA VAL A 79 -17.90 14.68 14.30
C VAL A 79 -17.97 13.59 15.37
N ALA A 80 -18.59 13.88 16.51
CA ALA A 80 -18.75 12.90 17.59
C ALA A 80 -19.62 11.70 17.16
N ALA A 81 -20.73 11.94 16.46
CA ALA A 81 -21.59 10.89 15.94
C ALA A 81 -20.90 10.01 14.89
N ALA A 82 -20.11 10.61 13.99
CA ALA A 82 -19.32 9.86 13.01
C ALA A 82 -18.27 8.96 13.69
N TYR A 83 -17.62 9.47 14.74
CA TYR A 83 -16.66 8.70 15.51
C TYR A 83 -17.31 7.54 16.30
N GLU A 84 -18.49 7.74 16.87
CA GLU A 84 -19.25 6.67 17.52
C GLU A 84 -19.62 5.54 16.54
N HIS A 85 -20.03 5.90 15.33
CA HIS A 85 -20.29 4.92 14.28
C HIS A 85 -19.04 4.10 13.96
N PHE A 86 -17.87 4.75 13.88
CA PHE A 86 -16.59 4.08 13.69
C PHE A 86 -16.25 3.13 14.87
N LEU A 87 -16.43 3.57 16.11
CA LEU A 87 -16.19 2.72 17.29
C LEU A 87 -17.08 1.47 17.30
N GLY A 88 -18.36 1.61 16.93
CA GLY A 88 -19.28 0.48 16.82
C GLY A 88 -18.88 -0.55 15.77
N GLN A 89 -18.24 -0.11 14.68
CA GLN A 89 -17.69 -1.02 13.67
C GLN A 89 -16.40 -1.71 14.12
N ALA A 90 -15.55 -1.00 14.88
CA ALA A 90 -14.26 -1.50 15.33
C ALA A 90 -14.36 -2.52 16.49
N ALA A 91 -15.41 -2.41 17.32
CA ALA A 91 -15.64 -3.30 18.46
C ALA A 91 -17.09 -3.86 18.46
N PRO A 92 -17.44 -4.76 17.51
CA PRO A 92 -18.82 -5.21 17.32
C PRO A 92 -19.40 -6.00 18.52
N ASN A 93 -18.54 -6.49 19.41
CA ASN A 93 -18.94 -7.25 20.60
C ASN A 93 -19.09 -6.37 21.85
N SER A 94 -18.72 -5.10 21.77
CA SER A 94 -18.78 -4.15 22.89
C SER A 94 -19.89 -3.15 22.62
N ARG A 95 -20.74 -2.88 23.61
CA ARG A 95 -21.74 -1.82 23.53
C ARG A 95 -21.25 -0.59 24.25
N LEU A 96 -21.21 0.54 23.56
CA LEU A 96 -20.95 1.84 24.16
C LEU A 96 -22.27 2.47 24.56
N LYS A 97 -22.44 2.70 25.87
CA LYS A 97 -23.57 3.44 26.40
C LYS A 97 -23.11 4.82 26.81
N LEU A 98 -23.61 5.85 26.11
CA LEU A 98 -23.34 7.24 26.48
C LEU A 98 -23.99 7.53 27.83
N GLU A 99 -23.18 7.92 28.81
CA GLU A 99 -23.66 8.29 30.15
C GLU A 99 -23.75 9.80 30.32
N LYS A 100 -22.79 10.53 29.74
CA LYS A 100 -22.68 11.96 29.95
C LYS A 100 -22.13 12.65 28.71
N GLU A 101 -22.70 13.80 28.39
CA GLU A 101 -22.14 14.74 27.44
C GLU A 101 -22.00 16.11 28.12
N ALA A 102 -20.90 16.81 27.83
CA ALA A 102 -20.66 18.16 28.31
C ALA A 102 -19.96 19.01 27.25
N GLN A 103 -20.38 20.26 27.13
CA GLN A 103 -19.63 21.30 26.43
C GLN A 103 -18.50 21.78 27.33
N VAL A 104 -17.25 21.72 26.84
CA VAL A 104 -16.05 22.09 27.59
C VAL A 104 -15.16 23.00 26.74
N ARG A 105 -14.08 23.51 27.33
CA ARG A 105 -13.02 24.21 26.59
C ARG A 105 -11.71 23.47 26.75
N VAL A 106 -10.98 23.29 25.66
CA VAL A 106 -9.64 22.69 25.63
C VAL A 106 -8.74 23.61 24.81
N ALA A 107 -7.59 23.99 25.37
CA ALA A 107 -6.68 24.97 24.76
C ALA A 107 -7.38 26.28 24.33
N GLY A 108 -8.38 26.72 25.11
CA GLY A 108 -9.19 27.91 24.81
C GLY A 108 -10.29 27.72 23.76
N LEU A 109 -10.32 26.60 23.04
CA LEU A 109 -11.30 26.30 21.99
C LEU A 109 -12.53 25.56 22.53
N PRO A 110 -13.71 25.75 21.92
CA PRO A 110 -14.89 24.93 22.19
C PRO A 110 -14.60 23.45 21.91
N ALA A 111 -15.09 22.60 22.80
CA ALA A 111 -14.94 21.16 22.71
C ALA A 111 -16.18 20.44 23.27
N VAL A 112 -16.43 19.22 22.79
CA VAL A 112 -17.47 18.33 23.31
C VAL A 112 -16.78 17.16 24.00
N ARG A 113 -17.16 16.88 25.24
CA ARG A 113 -16.68 15.72 26.00
C ARG A 113 -17.82 14.75 26.22
N ARG A 114 -17.64 13.50 25.80
CA ARG A 114 -18.59 12.39 25.99
C ARG A 114 -17.96 11.31 26.85
N GLU A 115 -18.72 10.82 27.82
CA GLU A 115 -18.33 9.71 28.69
C GLU A 115 -19.23 8.52 28.42
N TYR A 116 -18.62 7.35 28.24
CA TYR A 116 -19.30 6.10 27.93
C TYR A 116 -18.90 5.02 28.92
N VAL A 117 -19.86 4.14 29.21
CA VAL A 117 -19.58 2.82 29.77
C VAL A 117 -19.50 1.81 28.63
N VAL A 118 -18.46 0.99 28.66
CA VAL A 118 -18.27 -0.14 27.75
C VAL A 118 -18.91 -1.36 28.41
N GLU A 119 -19.90 -1.95 27.76
CA GLU A 119 -20.52 -3.20 28.20
C GLU A 119 -20.03 -4.36 27.33
N GLU A 120 -19.53 -5.42 27.95
CA GLU A 120 -19.19 -6.69 27.30
C GLU A 120 -19.93 -7.83 28.01
N GLY A 121 -20.70 -8.62 27.26
CA GLY A 121 -21.50 -9.71 27.83
C GLY A 121 -22.54 -9.26 28.88
N GLY A 122 -22.96 -7.99 28.85
CA GLY A 122 -23.92 -7.42 29.79
C GLY A 122 -23.31 -6.88 31.11
N ASN A 123 -21.98 -6.91 31.25
CA ASN A 123 -21.27 -6.33 32.40
C ASN A 123 -20.47 -5.10 31.97
N ALA A 124 -20.33 -4.13 32.86
CA ALA A 124 -19.45 -2.98 32.64
C ALA A 124 -17.98 -3.45 32.60
N ALA A 125 -17.38 -3.41 31.41
CA ALA A 125 -16.03 -3.86 31.12
C ALA A 125 -15.00 -2.73 31.23
N GLY A 126 -15.44 -1.47 31.13
CA GLY A 126 -14.56 -0.31 31.28
C GLY A 126 -15.28 1.01 31.04
N ARG A 127 -14.49 2.09 31.12
CA ARG A 127 -14.95 3.46 30.82
C ARG A 127 -14.14 4.04 29.69
N VAL A 128 -14.83 4.78 28.83
CA VAL A 128 -14.26 5.52 27.71
C VAL A 128 -14.67 6.97 27.85
N VAL A 129 -13.73 7.89 27.70
CA VAL A 129 -14.02 9.32 27.61
C VAL A 129 -13.43 9.83 26.32
N THR A 130 -14.26 10.45 25.49
CA THR A 130 -13.82 11.05 24.22
C THR A 130 -14.04 12.55 24.25
N THR A 131 -13.00 13.31 23.94
CA THR A 131 -13.05 14.77 23.83
C THR A 131 -12.78 15.18 22.40
N PHE A 132 -13.69 15.93 21.81
CA PHE A 132 -13.62 16.45 20.44
C PHE A 132 -13.33 17.93 20.49
N VAL A 133 -12.22 18.35 19.89
CA VAL A 133 -11.80 19.75 19.77
C VAL A 133 -11.79 20.12 18.30
N LYS A 134 -12.24 21.34 17.94
CA LYS A 134 -12.21 21.82 16.56
C LYS A 134 -11.46 23.14 16.47
N ALA A 135 -10.54 23.23 15.51
CA ALA A 135 -9.73 24.39 15.17
C ALA A 135 -9.75 24.60 13.65
N GLY A 136 -10.66 25.43 13.15
CA GLY A 136 -10.88 25.60 11.71
C GLY A 136 -11.31 24.28 11.06
N LYS A 137 -10.53 23.81 10.06
CA LYS A 137 -10.75 22.52 9.38
C LYS A 137 -10.22 21.32 10.15
N LEU A 138 -9.39 21.51 11.17
CA LEU A 138 -8.85 20.42 11.96
C LEU A 138 -9.81 20.08 13.10
N SER A 139 -10.16 18.81 13.24
CA SER A 139 -10.72 18.25 14.45
C SER A 139 -9.72 17.30 15.10
N LEU A 140 -9.53 17.44 16.41
CA LEU A 140 -8.81 16.46 17.22
C LEU A 140 -9.80 15.67 18.06
N THR A 141 -9.77 14.35 17.92
CA THR A 141 -10.48 13.42 18.79
C THR A 141 -9.48 12.80 19.76
N LEU A 142 -9.66 13.07 21.05
CA LEU A 142 -8.88 12.46 22.13
C LEU A 142 -9.75 11.42 22.82
N HIS A 143 -9.43 10.15 22.62
CA HIS A 143 -10.12 9.00 23.18
C HIS A 143 -9.28 8.41 24.32
N THR A 144 -9.77 8.45 25.54
CA THR A 144 -9.13 7.82 26.71
C THR A 144 -9.96 6.66 27.19
N SER A 145 -9.30 5.56 27.56
CA SER A 145 -9.98 4.36 28.06
C SER A 145 -9.13 3.59 29.04
N ALA A 146 -9.80 2.88 29.96
CA ALA A 146 -9.19 1.97 30.90
C ALA A 146 -10.17 0.86 31.30
N ARG A 147 -9.64 -0.29 31.72
CA ARG A 147 -10.44 -1.47 32.11
C ARG A 147 -11.09 -1.30 33.49
N GLY A 148 -12.35 -1.70 33.61
CA GLY A 148 -13.10 -1.74 34.86
C GLY A 148 -13.02 -0.43 35.67
N ALA A 149 -12.71 -0.55 36.96
CA ALA A 149 -12.57 0.57 37.89
C ALA A 149 -11.24 1.33 37.78
N GLU A 150 -10.30 0.88 36.95
CA GLU A 150 -8.97 1.52 36.82
C GLU A 150 -9.04 2.90 36.13
N PHE A 151 -10.16 3.24 35.49
CA PHE A 151 -10.31 4.54 34.83
C PHE A 151 -10.12 5.71 35.79
N ASP A 152 -10.67 5.63 37.01
CA ASP A 152 -10.59 6.72 37.98
C ASP A 152 -9.15 6.94 38.48
N LYS A 153 -8.32 5.89 38.49
CA LYS A 153 -6.89 5.98 38.80
C LYS A 153 -6.11 6.78 37.74
N TYR A 154 -6.47 6.64 36.47
CA TYR A 154 -5.79 7.31 35.34
C TYR A 154 -6.47 8.61 34.90
N ALA A 155 -7.67 8.91 35.40
CA ALA A 155 -8.41 10.14 35.08
C ALA A 155 -7.60 11.44 35.34
N PRO A 156 -6.82 11.58 36.44
CA PRO A 156 -5.96 12.75 36.63
C PRO A 156 -4.90 12.87 35.52
N THR A 157 -4.26 11.76 35.14
CA THR A 157 -3.26 11.71 34.07
C THR A 157 -3.85 12.12 32.72
N PHE A 158 -5.04 11.60 32.37
CA PHE A 158 -5.75 12.00 31.16
C PHE A 158 -6.09 13.50 31.15
N THR A 159 -6.53 14.03 32.29
CA THR A 159 -6.85 15.44 32.44
C THR A 159 -5.62 16.32 32.29
N GLN A 160 -4.49 15.92 32.89
CA GLN A 160 -3.22 16.61 32.75
C GLN A 160 -2.75 16.64 31.30
N CYS A 161 -2.78 15.50 30.60
CA CYS A 161 -2.40 15.43 29.18
C CYS A 161 -3.30 16.34 28.33
N LEU A 162 -4.62 16.30 28.53
CA LEU A 162 -5.55 17.17 27.83
C LEU A 162 -5.29 18.66 28.11
N GLY A 163 -4.94 19.01 29.34
CA GLY A 163 -4.58 20.37 29.74
C GLY A 163 -3.28 20.89 29.12
N SER A 164 -2.37 19.99 28.74
CA SER A 164 -1.13 20.33 28.06
C SER A 164 -1.27 20.53 26.55
N LEU A 165 -2.43 20.22 25.97
CA LEU A 165 -2.66 20.28 24.53
C LEU A 165 -2.39 21.69 23.98
N ARG A 166 -1.51 21.76 23.00
CA ARG A 166 -1.18 22.97 22.24
C ARG A 166 -1.54 22.73 20.79
N LEU A 167 -2.30 23.65 20.21
CA LEU A 167 -2.66 23.64 18.80
C LEU A 167 -1.84 24.71 18.08
N SER A 168 -1.26 24.36 16.94
CA SER A 168 -0.56 25.34 16.12
C SER A 168 -1.58 26.18 15.35
N SER A 169 -1.55 27.50 15.51
CA SER A 169 -2.28 28.42 14.63
C SER A 169 -1.59 28.41 13.27
N ALA A 170 -2.24 27.87 12.24
CA ALA A 170 -1.65 27.57 10.95
C ALA A 170 -0.88 28.74 10.29
N ALA A 171 0.32 28.43 9.80
CA ALA A 171 0.80 28.87 8.50
C ALA A 171 1.35 27.62 7.81
N ALA A 172 0.67 27.16 6.76
CA ALA A 172 1.10 26.04 5.95
C ALA A 172 2.52 26.33 5.42
N ALA A 173 3.48 25.48 5.77
CA ALA A 173 4.73 25.43 5.05
C ALA A 173 4.40 24.98 3.60
N PRO A 174 4.83 25.70 2.56
CA PRO A 174 4.57 25.27 1.20
C PRO A 174 5.37 24.00 0.93
N GLU A 175 4.67 22.92 0.57
CA GLU A 175 5.31 21.74 -0.01
C GLU A 175 5.86 22.09 -1.41
N PRO A 176 7.03 21.56 -1.81
CA PRO A 176 7.55 21.72 -3.15
C PRO A 176 6.85 20.72 -4.09
N THR A 177 5.85 21.17 -4.84
CA THR A 177 5.23 20.37 -5.91
C THR A 177 6.09 20.43 -7.19
N GLY A 178 6.33 19.25 -7.76
CA GLY A 178 7.26 19.02 -8.87
C GLY A 178 6.72 19.32 -10.27
N ASP A 179 6.07 20.46 -10.51
CA ASP A 179 5.66 20.86 -11.86
C ASP A 179 6.76 21.69 -12.54
N ILE A 180 7.23 21.25 -13.72
CA ILE A 180 8.25 21.94 -14.52
C ILE A 180 7.74 23.30 -15.00
N GLN A 181 6.43 23.44 -15.26
CA GLN A 181 5.85 24.73 -15.64
C GLN A 181 5.89 25.72 -14.48
N ALA A 182 5.56 25.27 -13.26
CA ALA A 182 5.70 26.08 -12.05
C ALA A 182 7.17 26.51 -11.80
N LYS A 183 8.14 25.67 -12.17
CA LYS A 183 9.57 26.02 -12.09
C LYS A 183 9.97 27.07 -13.12
N LEU A 184 9.42 27.05 -14.34
CA LEU A 184 9.65 28.08 -15.36
C LEU A 184 9.06 29.43 -14.94
N ASP A 185 7.83 29.42 -14.41
CA ASP A 185 7.15 30.62 -13.95
C ASP A 185 7.88 31.26 -12.75
N ALA A 186 8.35 30.43 -11.80
CA ALA A 186 9.16 30.86 -10.68
C ALA A 186 10.53 31.43 -11.12
N LEU A 187 11.15 30.84 -12.13
CA LEU A 187 12.42 31.31 -12.70
C LEU A 187 12.25 32.68 -13.37
N GLU A 188 11.16 32.89 -14.10
CA GLU A 188 10.83 34.17 -14.74
C GLU A 188 10.52 35.25 -13.71
N ALA A 189 9.77 34.93 -12.66
CA ALA A 189 9.52 35.83 -11.55
C ALA A 189 10.82 36.26 -10.85
N ALA A 190 11.75 35.32 -10.61
CA ALA A 190 13.04 35.62 -9.98
C ALA A 190 13.94 36.52 -10.85
N HIS A 191 13.94 36.34 -12.17
CA HIS A 191 14.65 37.24 -13.09
C HIS A 191 14.04 38.64 -13.12
N ARG A 192 12.69 38.74 -13.16
CA ARG A 192 11.99 40.04 -13.12
C ARG A 192 12.23 40.78 -11.80
N ALA A 193 12.39 40.06 -10.71
CA ALA A 193 12.74 40.62 -9.39
C ALA A 193 14.23 40.99 -9.24
N GLY A 194 15.07 40.78 -10.27
CA GLY A 194 16.51 41.06 -10.22
C GLY A 194 17.32 40.09 -9.35
N VAL A 195 16.72 38.97 -8.92
CA VAL A 195 17.36 37.95 -8.08
C VAL A 195 18.31 37.06 -8.90
N LEU A 196 18.05 36.92 -10.20
CA LEU A 196 18.92 36.22 -11.15
C LEU A 196 19.45 37.20 -12.18
N SER A 197 20.74 37.08 -12.51
CA SER A 197 21.31 37.79 -13.67
C SER A 197 20.74 37.23 -14.98
N ALA A 198 20.79 38.03 -16.06
CA ALA A 198 20.30 37.63 -17.37
C ALA A 198 20.97 36.32 -17.88
N GLU A 199 22.26 36.13 -17.60
CA GLU A 199 23.01 34.93 -18.00
C GLU A 199 22.65 33.69 -17.17
N GLU A 200 22.33 33.85 -15.89
CA GLU A 200 21.86 32.75 -15.04
C GLU A 200 20.44 32.34 -15.37
N TYR A 201 19.57 33.31 -15.66
CA TYR A 201 18.23 33.05 -16.15
C TYR A 201 18.27 32.27 -17.47
N ALA A 202 19.06 32.72 -18.46
CA ALA A 202 19.17 32.05 -19.75
C ALA A 202 19.67 30.60 -19.62
N ARG A 203 20.70 30.35 -18.80
CA ARG A 203 21.22 28.98 -18.57
C ARG A 203 20.20 28.07 -17.89
N LYS A 204 19.52 28.55 -16.84
CA LYS A 204 18.54 27.75 -16.10
C LYS A 204 17.28 27.49 -16.91
N ARG A 205 16.83 28.47 -17.70
CA ARG A 205 15.72 28.32 -18.64
C ARG A 205 16.03 27.30 -19.73
N ALA A 206 17.20 27.40 -20.36
CA ALA A 206 17.63 26.43 -21.37
C ALA A 206 17.74 25.00 -20.82
N SER A 207 18.20 24.84 -19.57
CA SER A 207 18.26 23.54 -18.90
C SER A 207 16.88 22.93 -18.61
N LEU A 208 15.89 23.75 -18.28
CA LEU A 208 14.52 23.31 -18.02
C LEU A 208 13.75 23.05 -19.33
N GLU A 209 13.95 23.89 -20.35
CA GLU A 209 13.37 23.70 -21.69
C GLU A 209 13.96 22.46 -22.41
N ALA A 210 15.23 22.14 -22.18
CA ALA A 210 15.86 20.92 -22.69
C ALA A 210 15.22 19.64 -22.12
N GLN A 211 14.59 19.71 -20.95
CA GLN A 211 13.84 18.59 -20.36
C GLN A 211 12.44 18.44 -20.96
N VAL A 212 11.96 19.42 -21.74
CA VAL A 212 10.62 19.44 -22.36
C VAL A 212 10.65 19.07 -23.85
N LYS A 213 11.82 19.05 -24.50
CA LYS A 213 11.90 18.85 -25.95
C LYS A 213 12.11 17.37 -26.32
N PRO A 214 11.17 16.70 -27.01
CA PRO A 214 11.42 15.36 -27.54
C PRO A 214 12.48 15.39 -28.63
N ALA A 215 13.34 14.37 -28.65
CA ALA A 215 14.34 14.15 -29.70
C ALA A 215 13.64 13.93 -31.05
N ALA A 216 14.10 14.61 -32.11
CA ALA A 216 13.56 14.42 -33.45
C ALA A 216 13.88 13.00 -33.95
N PRO A 217 12.94 12.31 -34.62
CA PRO A 217 13.16 10.98 -35.16
C PRO A 217 14.30 11.01 -36.19
N GLN A 218 15.21 10.03 -36.13
CA GLN A 218 16.25 9.85 -37.14
C GLN A 218 15.60 9.47 -38.48
N MET A 219 15.46 10.45 -39.37
CA MET A 219 15.15 10.23 -40.78
C MET A 219 16.37 9.68 -41.51
N ASP A 220 16.17 8.69 -42.37
CA ASP A 220 17.24 8.21 -43.25
C ASP A 220 17.73 9.30 -44.22
N ALA A 221 18.99 9.17 -44.64
CA ALA A 221 19.65 10.18 -45.49
C ALA A 221 18.96 10.36 -46.85
N ALA A 222 18.30 9.31 -47.36
CA ALA A 222 17.61 9.33 -48.65
C ALA A 222 16.33 10.16 -48.61
N THR A 223 15.56 10.08 -47.53
CA THR A 223 14.34 10.88 -47.32
C THR A 223 14.69 12.34 -47.09
N ARG A 224 15.79 12.61 -46.37
CA ARG A 224 16.30 13.97 -46.18
C ARG A 224 16.73 14.60 -47.49
N GLN A 225 17.46 13.86 -48.34
CA GLN A 225 17.87 14.33 -49.66
C GLN A 225 16.66 14.64 -50.58
N LYS A 226 15.58 13.85 -50.49
CA LYS A 226 14.34 14.10 -51.25
C LYS A 226 13.58 15.35 -50.77
N LEU A 227 13.54 15.60 -49.46
CA LEU A 227 12.94 16.82 -48.92
C LEU A 227 13.75 18.07 -49.28
N ASP A 228 15.08 18.00 -49.22
CA ASP A 228 15.96 19.11 -49.59
C ASP A 228 15.80 19.46 -51.09
N ALA A 229 15.70 18.45 -51.96
CA ALA A 229 15.43 18.64 -53.38
C ALA A 229 14.02 19.24 -53.65
N LEU A 230 13.02 18.85 -52.86
CA LEU A 230 11.67 19.38 -52.97
C LEU A 230 11.60 20.86 -52.52
N GLU A 231 12.28 21.21 -51.42
CA GLU A 231 12.39 22.59 -50.95
C GLU A 231 13.18 23.48 -51.92
N ALA A 232 14.23 22.96 -52.56
CA ALA A 232 14.94 23.67 -53.61
C ALA A 232 14.05 23.94 -54.83
N ALA A 233 13.23 22.96 -55.25
CA ALA A 233 12.30 23.12 -56.37
C ALA A 233 11.18 24.14 -56.07
N HIS A 234 10.67 24.16 -54.83
CA HIS A 234 9.69 25.15 -54.38
C HIS A 234 10.28 26.56 -54.34
N LYS A 235 11.49 26.74 -53.77
CA LYS A 235 12.18 28.03 -53.77
C LYS A 235 12.54 28.54 -55.16
N ALA A 236 12.77 27.64 -56.10
CA ALA A 236 13.01 27.98 -57.51
C ALA A 236 11.72 28.33 -58.29
N GLY A 237 10.54 28.28 -57.64
CA GLY A 237 9.24 28.56 -58.26
C GLY A 237 8.76 27.46 -59.21
N VAL A 238 9.36 26.27 -59.16
CA VAL A 238 9.01 25.12 -60.02
C VAL A 238 7.78 24.39 -59.49
N LEU A 239 7.50 24.50 -58.19
CA LEU A 239 6.32 23.95 -57.54
C LEU A 239 5.50 25.08 -56.91
N THR A 240 4.18 25.02 -57.06
CA THR A 240 3.28 25.87 -56.29
C THR A 240 3.26 25.47 -54.81
N ASP A 241 2.78 26.36 -53.93
CA ASP A 241 2.68 26.08 -52.48
C ASP A 241 1.86 24.82 -52.19
N GLU A 242 0.80 24.60 -52.96
CA GLU A 242 -0.12 23.48 -52.81
C GLU A 242 0.52 22.15 -53.27
N GLU A 243 1.25 22.18 -54.39
CA GLU A 243 2.01 21.02 -54.88
C GLU A 243 3.18 20.68 -53.96
N PHE A 244 3.85 21.70 -53.40
CA PHE A 244 4.90 21.50 -52.42
C PHE A 244 4.35 20.82 -51.16
N ALA A 245 3.24 21.31 -50.62
CA ALA A 245 2.59 20.71 -49.45
C ALA A 245 2.16 19.26 -49.71
N GLN A 246 1.53 18.98 -50.86
CA GLN A 246 1.11 17.63 -51.24
C GLN A 246 2.30 16.69 -51.42
N LYS A 247 3.36 17.11 -52.11
CA LYS A 247 4.55 16.27 -52.33
C LYS A 247 5.37 16.07 -51.07
N LYS A 248 5.44 17.07 -50.18
CA LYS A 248 6.08 16.94 -48.86
C LYS A 248 5.34 15.92 -48.00
N ALA A 249 4.01 15.98 -47.98
CA ALA A 249 3.18 14.99 -47.29
C ALA A 249 3.37 13.59 -47.88
N LEU A 250 3.41 13.44 -49.20
CA LEU A 250 3.60 12.14 -49.87
C LEU A 250 4.97 11.52 -49.57
N ILE A 251 6.05 12.32 -49.58
CA ILE A 251 7.40 11.85 -49.24
C ILE A 251 7.44 11.35 -47.79
N LEU A 252 6.85 12.11 -46.86
CA LEU A 252 6.75 11.73 -45.45
C LEU A 252 5.88 10.49 -45.23
N GLN A 253 4.81 10.32 -46.02
CA GLN A 253 3.91 9.17 -45.94
C GLN A 253 4.52 7.91 -46.56
N SER A 254 5.34 8.05 -47.61
CA SER A 254 6.10 6.96 -48.23
C SER A 254 7.33 6.52 -47.42
N ALA A 255 7.77 7.35 -46.47
CA ALA A 255 8.87 7.07 -45.55
C ALA A 255 8.41 6.34 -44.28
N ALA A 256 7.10 6.14 -44.08
CA ALA A 256 6.59 5.31 -43.00
C ALA A 256 6.68 3.82 -43.39
N PRO A 257 7.19 2.93 -42.52
CA PRO A 257 7.12 1.50 -42.78
C PRO A 257 5.66 1.09 -42.99
N GLN A 258 5.40 0.29 -44.04
CA GLN A 258 4.06 -0.26 -44.25
C GLN A 258 3.73 -1.22 -43.11
N LEU A 259 3.02 -0.71 -42.12
CA LEU A 259 2.51 -1.46 -40.98
C LEU A 259 1.18 -2.11 -41.40
N ASP A 260 1.00 -3.38 -41.05
CA ASP A 260 -0.26 -4.07 -41.28
C ASP A 260 -1.41 -3.42 -40.47
N GLU A 261 -2.66 -3.69 -40.89
CA GLU A 261 -3.85 -3.09 -40.27
C GLU A 261 -4.03 -3.46 -38.78
N ALA A 262 -3.49 -4.60 -38.37
CA ALA A 262 -3.52 -5.00 -36.96
C ALA A 262 -2.59 -4.10 -36.13
N THR A 263 -1.45 -3.70 -36.68
CA THR A 263 -0.47 -2.84 -36.02
C THR A 263 -0.92 -1.38 -36.01
N LYS A 264 -1.62 -0.92 -37.06
CA LYS A 264 -2.27 0.40 -37.06
C LYS A 264 -3.31 0.52 -35.94
N LYS A 265 -4.22 -0.46 -35.81
CA LYS A 265 -5.21 -0.48 -34.72
C LYS A 265 -4.58 -0.50 -33.33
N LYS A 266 -3.46 -1.21 -33.17
CA LYS A 266 -2.69 -1.23 -31.90
C LYS A 266 -2.06 0.13 -31.61
N LEU A 267 -1.52 0.82 -32.62
CA LEU A 267 -0.95 2.16 -32.46
C LEU A 267 -2.01 3.21 -32.15
N GLU A 268 -3.20 3.14 -32.77
CA GLU A 268 -4.33 4.01 -32.46
C GLU A 268 -4.83 3.81 -31.02
N ALA A 269 -4.98 2.55 -30.58
CA ALA A 269 -5.34 2.24 -29.20
C ALA A 269 -4.28 2.73 -28.19
N LEU A 270 -3.00 2.61 -28.55
CA LEU A 270 -1.88 3.09 -27.75
C LEU A 270 -1.90 4.62 -27.62
N GLN A 271 -2.18 5.33 -28.71
CA GLN A 271 -2.29 6.79 -28.73
C GLN A 271 -3.53 7.28 -27.96
N ALA A 272 -4.67 6.58 -28.05
CA ALA A 272 -5.86 6.90 -27.27
C ALA A 272 -5.60 6.73 -25.77
N ALA A 273 -4.86 5.70 -25.35
CA ALA A 273 -4.48 5.49 -23.95
C ALA A 273 -3.51 6.58 -23.44
N HIS A 274 -2.60 7.05 -24.29
CA HIS A 274 -1.70 8.17 -23.97
C HIS A 274 -2.48 9.48 -23.81
N LEU A 275 -3.37 9.82 -24.75
CA LEU A 275 -4.21 11.02 -24.66
C LEU A 275 -5.19 10.99 -23.48
N ALA A 276 -5.60 9.80 -23.04
CA ALA A 276 -6.42 9.62 -21.85
C ALA A 276 -5.60 9.69 -20.53
N GLY A 277 -4.29 9.91 -20.60
CA GLY A 277 -3.39 9.97 -19.43
C GLY A 277 -3.17 8.61 -18.75
N ILE A 278 -3.51 7.51 -19.42
CA ILE A 278 -3.34 6.14 -18.91
C ILE A 278 -1.88 5.68 -19.07
N LEU A 279 -1.18 6.19 -20.09
CA LEU A 279 0.23 5.93 -20.33
C LEU A 279 1.03 7.23 -20.17
N SER A 280 2.16 7.16 -19.49
CA SER A 280 3.13 8.26 -19.47
C SER A 280 3.83 8.40 -20.83
N ASP A 281 4.41 9.58 -21.11
CA ASP A 281 5.14 9.84 -22.37
C ASP A 281 6.23 8.80 -22.65
N ALA A 282 6.96 8.38 -21.61
CA ALA A 282 8.01 7.37 -21.72
C ALA A 282 7.47 5.97 -22.04
N GLU A 283 6.31 5.60 -21.50
CA GLU A 283 5.66 4.31 -21.76
C GLU A 283 5.01 4.27 -23.14
N TYR A 284 4.44 5.38 -23.59
CA TYR A 284 3.91 5.54 -24.94
C TYR A 284 5.03 5.35 -25.97
N GLU A 285 6.16 6.04 -25.82
CA GLU A 285 7.27 5.96 -26.76
C GLU A 285 7.93 4.56 -26.78
N ARG A 286 8.08 3.88 -25.63
CA ARG A 286 8.59 2.50 -25.59
C ARG A 286 7.66 1.53 -26.32
N LYS A 287 6.36 1.54 -26.01
CA LYS A 287 5.38 0.64 -26.62
C LYS A 287 5.19 0.94 -28.11
N ARG A 288 5.33 2.20 -28.51
CA ARG A 288 5.31 2.62 -29.91
C ARG A 288 6.54 2.10 -30.65
N ALA A 289 7.73 2.18 -30.05
CA ALA A 289 8.97 1.61 -30.61
C ALA A 289 8.91 0.08 -30.75
N GLU A 290 8.35 -0.62 -29.76
CA GLU A 290 8.11 -2.08 -29.82
C GLU A 290 7.16 -2.46 -30.97
N LEU A 291 6.08 -1.71 -31.17
CA LEU A 291 5.11 -1.96 -32.25
C LEU A 291 5.63 -1.57 -33.64
N THR A 292 6.62 -0.68 -33.74
CA THR A 292 7.20 -0.21 -35.01
C THR A 292 8.52 -0.88 -35.36
N GLY A 293 8.93 -1.91 -34.61
CA GLY A 293 10.06 -2.79 -34.95
C GLY A 293 11.43 -2.28 -34.51
N GLY A 294 11.49 -1.30 -33.60
CA GLY A 294 12.74 -0.68 -33.15
C GLY A 294 13.22 -1.15 -31.77
N ALA A 295 13.59 -2.43 -31.64
CA ALA A 295 14.58 -2.91 -30.66
C ALA A 295 14.86 -4.40 -30.85
N GLU A 296 15.98 -4.71 -31.51
CA GLU A 296 16.59 -6.04 -31.52
C GLU A 296 17.14 -6.32 -30.11
N GLN A 297 16.46 -7.18 -29.37
CA GLN A 297 16.86 -7.61 -28.04
C GLN A 297 18.06 -8.56 -28.19
N PRO A 298 19.26 -8.26 -27.66
CA PRO A 298 20.38 -9.18 -27.75
C PRO A 298 20.03 -10.47 -27.00
N ALA A 299 20.25 -11.60 -27.66
CA ALA A 299 20.01 -12.93 -27.13
C ALA A 299 20.66 -13.09 -25.75
N ARG A 300 19.81 -13.37 -24.75
CA ARG A 300 20.22 -13.71 -23.39
C ARG A 300 21.13 -14.96 -23.46
N PRO A 301 22.40 -14.89 -23.00
CA PRO A 301 23.21 -16.09 -22.89
C PRO A 301 22.51 -17.09 -21.96
N ALA A 302 22.46 -18.36 -22.38
CA ALA A 302 21.97 -19.44 -21.55
C ALA A 302 22.73 -19.43 -20.21
N GLN A 303 22.00 -19.18 -19.13
CA GLN A 303 22.53 -19.18 -17.78
C GLN A 303 22.94 -20.63 -17.46
N PRO A 304 24.22 -20.91 -17.13
CA PRO A 304 24.61 -22.24 -16.69
C PRO A 304 23.82 -22.61 -15.44
N ALA A 305 23.30 -23.83 -15.39
CA ALA A 305 22.71 -24.38 -14.18
C ALA A 305 23.74 -24.26 -13.04
N ALA A 306 23.50 -23.34 -12.10
CA ALA A 306 24.38 -23.10 -10.98
C ALA A 306 24.41 -24.35 -10.09
N ALA A 307 25.61 -24.85 -9.83
CA ALA A 307 25.85 -25.85 -8.81
C ALA A 307 25.31 -25.37 -7.45
N PRO A 308 24.71 -26.25 -6.63
CA PRO A 308 24.16 -25.86 -5.35
C PRO A 308 25.27 -25.28 -4.46
N PRO A 309 25.06 -24.14 -3.80
CA PRO A 309 25.98 -23.68 -2.77
C PRO A 309 26.02 -24.73 -1.66
N ILE A 310 27.23 -25.11 -1.26
CA ILE A 310 27.48 -26.03 -0.16
C ILE A 310 27.01 -25.35 1.13
N VAL A 311 25.74 -25.51 1.46
CA VAL A 311 25.23 -25.28 2.80
C VAL A 311 25.74 -26.45 3.63
N THR A 312 26.78 -26.25 4.44
CA THR A 312 27.11 -27.19 5.52
C THR A 312 25.83 -27.48 6.29
N ALA A 313 25.43 -28.75 6.35
CA ALA A 313 24.13 -29.21 6.83
C ALA A 313 23.92 -28.88 8.32
N LYS A 314 23.65 -27.61 8.64
CA LYS A 314 23.06 -27.22 9.92
C LYS A 314 21.62 -27.75 9.92
N LYS A 315 21.24 -28.39 11.02
CA LYS A 315 19.85 -28.82 11.23
C LYS A 315 18.93 -27.60 11.17
N GLY A 316 17.80 -27.74 10.49
CA GLY A 316 16.82 -26.69 10.36
C GLY A 316 15.56 -27.16 9.64
N LYS A 317 14.64 -26.24 9.45
CA LYS A 317 13.31 -26.48 8.85
C LYS A 317 13.13 -25.55 7.65
N VAL A 318 12.21 -25.90 6.75
CA VAL A 318 11.85 -25.05 5.62
C VAL A 318 10.45 -24.49 5.87
N TYR A 319 10.36 -23.17 5.91
CA TYR A 319 9.09 -22.46 5.88
C TYR A 319 8.58 -22.41 4.43
N ARG A 320 7.28 -22.63 4.23
CA ARG A 320 6.61 -22.57 2.92
C ARG A 320 5.34 -21.75 3.06
N HIS A 321 5.27 -20.64 2.34
CA HIS A 321 4.07 -19.83 2.18
C HIS A 321 3.20 -20.37 1.04
N ALA A 322 1.89 -20.13 1.13
CA ALA A 322 0.93 -20.56 0.11
C ALA A 322 1.26 -20.05 -1.31
N ILE A 323 1.84 -18.84 -1.40
CA ILE A 323 2.19 -18.21 -2.68
C ILE A 323 3.49 -18.74 -3.31
N GLY A 324 4.09 -19.78 -2.72
CA GLY A 324 5.33 -20.38 -3.20
C GLY A 324 6.60 -19.77 -2.63
N PHE A 325 6.51 -18.69 -1.84
CA PHE A 325 7.66 -18.19 -1.07
C PHE A 325 8.11 -19.24 -0.05
N SER A 326 9.42 -19.47 0.04
CA SER A 326 10.00 -20.42 0.97
C SER A 326 11.40 -20.00 1.39
N PHE A 327 11.79 -20.41 2.58
CA PHE A 327 13.16 -20.28 3.07
C PHE A 327 13.45 -21.31 4.15
N TRP A 328 14.72 -21.67 4.27
CA TRP A 328 15.24 -22.47 5.38
C TRP A 328 15.49 -21.58 6.60
N TYR A 329 15.21 -22.11 7.79
CA TYR A 329 15.52 -21.48 9.06
C TYR A 329 16.14 -22.47 10.06
N PRO A 330 17.06 -22.03 10.94
CA PRO A 330 17.77 -22.93 11.84
C PRO A 330 16.86 -23.63 12.84
N GLU A 331 17.27 -24.82 13.26
CA GLU A 331 16.59 -25.53 14.35
C GLU A 331 16.58 -24.68 15.63
N GLY A 332 15.45 -24.66 16.32
CA GLY A 332 15.25 -23.85 17.54
C GLY A 332 14.67 -22.46 17.31
N TRP A 333 14.71 -21.93 16.08
CA TRP A 333 13.97 -20.71 15.76
C TRP A 333 12.47 -20.99 15.68
N ALA A 334 11.67 -20.10 16.27
CA ALA A 334 10.22 -20.11 16.15
C ALA A 334 9.78 -19.12 15.06
N ILE A 335 8.80 -19.52 14.24
CA ILE A 335 8.17 -18.65 13.25
C ILE A 335 6.71 -18.45 13.67
N ARG A 336 6.25 -17.21 13.63
CA ARG A 336 4.84 -16.85 13.78
C ARG A 336 4.41 -16.02 12.57
N GLU A 337 3.34 -16.46 11.92
CA GLU A 337 2.72 -15.67 10.86
C GLU A 337 1.91 -14.52 11.48
N GLN A 338 2.08 -13.33 10.94
CA GLN A 338 1.32 -12.12 11.29
C GLN A 338 0.71 -11.57 10.00
N GLU A 339 -0.27 -10.68 10.12
CA GLU A 339 -0.83 -9.99 8.95
C GLU A 339 0.27 -9.16 8.25
N GLY A 340 0.72 -9.63 7.09
CA GLY A 340 1.71 -8.96 6.23
C GLY A 340 3.19 -9.23 6.52
N PHE A 341 3.54 -10.03 7.53
CA PHE A 341 4.94 -10.43 7.78
C PHE A 341 5.05 -11.72 8.61
N LEU A 342 6.24 -12.30 8.63
CA LEU A 342 6.61 -13.40 9.50
C LEU A 342 7.47 -12.87 10.63
N GLN A 343 7.14 -13.17 11.88
CA GLN A 343 8.01 -12.91 13.02
C GLN A 343 8.89 -14.13 13.30
N LEU A 344 10.19 -13.92 13.43
CA LEU A 344 11.18 -14.95 13.72
C LEU A 344 11.75 -14.70 15.12
N THR A 345 11.74 -15.72 15.97
CA THR A 345 12.28 -15.65 17.33
C THR A 345 13.40 -16.67 17.50
N PRO A 346 14.66 -16.25 17.79
CA PRO A 346 15.74 -17.18 18.06
C PRO A 346 15.49 -17.94 19.38
N PRO A 347 16.13 -19.11 19.61
CA PRO A 347 15.91 -19.92 20.82
C PRO A 347 16.34 -19.24 22.13
N ASN A 348 17.19 -18.22 22.05
CA ASN A 348 17.72 -17.45 23.18
C ASN A 348 17.69 -15.96 22.84
N PRO A 349 16.48 -15.36 22.75
CA PRO A 349 16.34 -13.95 22.41
C PRO A 349 16.98 -13.10 23.50
N GLY A 350 17.75 -12.10 23.10
CA GLY A 350 18.32 -11.14 24.03
C GLY A 350 17.20 -10.42 24.76
N GLN A 351 17.37 -10.22 26.06
CA GLN A 351 16.42 -9.47 26.89
C GLN A 351 17.18 -8.51 27.80
N LYS A 352 16.63 -7.32 28.01
CA LYS A 352 17.07 -6.32 28.97
C LYS A 352 15.81 -5.77 29.64
N ASP A 353 15.75 -5.88 30.97
CA ASP A 353 14.59 -5.46 31.77
C ASP A 353 13.26 -6.08 31.31
N GLY A 354 13.29 -7.38 30.95
CA GLY A 354 12.13 -8.12 30.45
C GLY A 354 11.68 -7.77 29.02
N SER A 355 12.35 -6.80 28.36
CA SER A 355 12.07 -6.42 26.98
C SER A 355 13.07 -7.09 26.01
N PRO A 356 12.62 -7.58 24.83
CA PRO A 356 13.52 -8.14 23.84
C PRO A 356 14.49 -7.08 23.32
N THR A 357 15.77 -7.45 23.16
CA THR A 357 16.82 -6.57 22.62
C THR A 357 17.16 -6.88 21.16
N GLU A 358 16.44 -7.81 20.56
CA GLU A 358 16.55 -8.19 19.15
C GLU A 358 15.19 -8.65 18.60
N LEU A 359 14.93 -8.32 17.34
CA LEU A 359 13.72 -8.66 16.59
C LEU A 359 14.11 -9.05 15.17
N TYR A 360 13.40 -10.04 14.62
CA TYR A 360 13.61 -10.53 13.27
C TYR A 360 12.26 -10.73 12.59
N PHE A 361 12.16 -10.27 11.35
CA PHE A 361 10.95 -10.46 10.57
C PHE A 361 11.25 -10.61 9.09
N VAL A 362 10.39 -11.36 8.40
CA VAL A 362 10.40 -11.49 6.95
C VAL A 362 9.16 -10.80 6.41
N THR A 363 9.34 -9.88 5.48
CA THR A 363 8.26 -9.17 4.79
C THR A 363 8.41 -9.34 3.27
N GLY A 364 7.31 -9.17 2.56
CA GLY A 364 7.28 -9.24 1.11
C GLY A 364 6.23 -8.28 0.54
N GLU A 365 6.58 -7.61 -0.54
CA GLU A 365 5.71 -6.70 -1.28
C GLU A 365 5.83 -6.97 -2.79
N SER A 366 4.76 -6.70 -3.54
CA SER A 366 4.82 -6.68 -5.00
C SER A 366 5.57 -5.43 -5.44
N VAL A 367 6.53 -5.59 -6.36
CA VAL A 367 7.21 -4.50 -7.08
C VAL A 367 6.78 -4.44 -8.55
N ALA A 368 5.69 -5.15 -8.89
CA ALA A 368 5.13 -5.17 -10.23
C ALA A 368 4.79 -3.75 -10.70
N GLY A 369 5.21 -3.39 -11.91
CA GLY A 369 4.97 -2.07 -12.49
C GLY A 369 5.87 -0.95 -11.99
N GLU A 370 6.72 -1.18 -10.98
CA GLU A 370 7.64 -0.15 -10.46
C GLU A 370 8.95 -0.06 -11.27
N ASN A 371 9.18 -0.97 -12.22
CA ASN A 371 10.44 -1.09 -12.96
C ASN A 371 11.66 -1.29 -12.04
N ILE A 372 11.49 -1.89 -10.85
CA ILE A 372 12.61 -2.28 -9.97
C ILE A 372 13.07 -3.67 -10.39
N THR A 373 14.23 -3.75 -11.04
CA THR A 373 14.71 -5.02 -11.63
C THR A 373 15.71 -5.76 -10.73
N GLY A 374 16.11 -5.18 -9.60
CA GLY A 374 17.10 -5.79 -8.73
C GLY A 374 17.20 -5.13 -7.36
N PRO A 375 17.79 -5.82 -6.37
CA PRO A 375 17.81 -5.37 -4.98
C PRO A 375 18.81 -4.23 -4.72
N SER A 376 19.72 -3.96 -5.66
CA SER A 376 20.65 -2.83 -5.59
C SER A 376 20.10 -1.55 -6.22
N ASP A 377 18.85 -1.54 -6.70
CA ASP A 377 18.19 -0.33 -7.18
C ASP A 377 18.13 0.71 -6.05
N PRO A 378 18.56 1.97 -6.27
CA PRO A 378 18.56 3.00 -5.24
C PRO A 378 17.21 3.19 -4.54
N ARG A 379 16.10 3.01 -5.27
CA ARG A 379 14.74 3.13 -4.73
C ARG A 379 14.43 2.10 -3.65
N VAL A 380 15.05 0.92 -3.73
CA VAL A 380 14.94 -0.10 -2.67
C VAL A 380 15.57 0.40 -1.39
N ALA A 381 16.77 1.00 -1.47
CA ALA A 381 17.43 1.57 -0.30
C ALA A 381 16.65 2.76 0.28
N GLU A 382 16.13 3.65 -0.57
CA GLU A 382 15.29 4.80 -0.16
C GLU A 382 13.99 4.37 0.53
N TYR A 383 13.34 3.31 0.03
CA TYR A 383 12.18 2.71 0.67
C TYR A 383 12.52 2.25 2.09
N PHE A 384 13.59 1.47 2.27
CA PHE A 384 13.99 1.01 3.59
C PHE A 384 14.50 2.14 4.50
N ASP A 385 15.18 3.16 3.94
CA ASP A 385 15.58 4.36 4.69
C ASP A 385 14.34 5.04 5.30
N THR A 386 13.24 5.10 4.54
CA THR A 386 11.96 5.63 5.03
C THR A 386 11.36 4.75 6.12
N GLN A 387 11.23 3.43 5.88
CA GLN A 387 10.64 2.49 6.84
C GLN A 387 11.43 2.43 8.17
N VAL A 388 12.77 2.43 8.09
CA VAL A 388 13.64 2.38 9.29
C VAL A 388 13.57 3.68 10.08
N ARG A 389 13.58 4.85 9.41
CA ARG A 389 13.43 6.15 10.09
C ARG A 389 12.08 6.32 10.75
N THR A 390 11.04 5.74 10.16
CA THR A 390 9.71 5.68 10.76
C THR A 390 9.72 4.92 12.09
N LEU A 391 10.46 3.81 12.18
CA LEU A 391 10.61 3.04 13.42
C LEU A 391 11.49 3.76 14.45
N THR A 392 12.61 4.32 14.00
CA THR A 392 13.53 5.07 14.86
C THR A 392 14.21 6.17 14.05
N PRO A 393 13.82 7.44 14.25
CA PRO A 393 14.42 8.56 13.52
C PRO A 393 15.93 8.73 13.74
N ALA A 394 16.47 8.15 14.82
CA ALA A 394 17.90 8.19 15.14
C ALA A 394 18.75 7.23 14.29
N LEU A 395 18.15 6.22 13.65
CA LEU A 395 18.87 5.24 12.82
C LEU A 395 19.28 5.89 11.50
N GLN A 396 20.58 5.93 11.25
CA GLN A 396 21.16 6.46 10.02
C GLN A 396 21.82 5.34 9.23
N ARG A 397 21.67 5.37 7.90
CA ARG A 397 22.26 4.35 7.04
C ARG A 397 23.78 4.42 7.13
N VAL A 398 24.42 3.27 7.32
CA VAL A 398 25.88 3.15 7.38
C VAL A 398 26.35 2.39 6.14
N GLY A 399 27.06 3.09 5.25
CA GLY A 399 27.60 2.51 4.02
C GLY A 399 26.61 2.39 2.86
N GLY A 400 27.08 1.73 1.80
CA GLY A 400 26.29 1.37 0.62
C GLY A 400 25.56 0.03 0.78
N ALA A 401 24.78 -0.34 -0.23
CA ALA A 401 24.22 -1.69 -0.31
C ALA A 401 25.36 -2.72 -0.51
N GLU A 402 25.40 -3.73 0.35
CA GLU A 402 26.33 -4.85 0.24
C GLU A 402 25.70 -5.95 -0.63
N GLN A 403 26.42 -6.51 -1.60
CA GLN A 403 25.87 -7.64 -2.36
C GLN A 403 25.90 -8.91 -1.50
N VAL A 404 24.77 -9.59 -1.36
CA VAL A 404 24.65 -10.81 -0.57
C VAL A 404 24.33 -12.00 -1.49
N PRO A 405 25.19 -13.02 -1.60
CA PRO A 405 24.92 -14.19 -2.43
C PRO A 405 23.68 -14.96 -1.96
N MET A 406 22.90 -15.46 -2.91
CA MET A 406 21.73 -16.29 -2.65
C MET A 406 21.81 -17.60 -3.43
N ALA A 407 21.00 -18.59 -3.04
CA ALA A 407 20.85 -19.83 -3.80
C ALA A 407 20.34 -19.57 -5.23
N LYS A 408 19.53 -18.51 -5.42
CA LYS A 408 19.05 -18.05 -6.72
C LYS A 408 19.32 -16.56 -6.88
N GLY A 409 20.41 -16.21 -7.57
CA GLY A 409 20.78 -14.83 -7.85
C GLY A 409 21.54 -14.14 -6.72
N SER A 410 21.33 -12.84 -6.56
CA SER A 410 21.98 -12.03 -5.53
C SER A 410 20.99 -11.08 -4.87
N GLY A 411 21.18 -10.85 -3.58
CA GLY A 411 20.48 -9.88 -2.76
C GLY A 411 21.32 -8.63 -2.46
N ALA A 412 20.73 -7.72 -1.69
CA ALA A 412 21.38 -6.56 -1.11
C ALA A 412 21.25 -6.55 0.43
N GLY A 413 22.33 -6.26 1.13
CA GLY A 413 22.38 -5.99 2.56
C GLY A 413 22.43 -4.49 2.80
N LEU A 414 21.51 -4.00 3.64
CA LEU A 414 21.42 -2.60 4.06
C LEU A 414 21.57 -2.52 5.58
N HIS A 415 22.24 -1.48 6.08
CA HIS A 415 22.58 -1.33 7.49
C HIS A 415 22.32 0.07 7.99
N TRP A 416 21.78 0.19 9.20
CA TRP A 416 21.58 1.45 9.91
C TRP A 416 22.07 1.35 11.34
N GLU A 417 22.55 2.46 11.89
CA GLU A 417 23.01 2.54 13.28
C GLU A 417 22.55 3.82 13.97
N ALA A 418 22.34 3.70 15.28
CA ALA A 418 22.04 4.79 16.19
C ALA A 418 22.69 4.52 17.55
N LYS A 419 23.11 5.57 18.24
CA LYS A 419 23.48 5.45 19.66
C LYS A 419 22.20 5.55 20.49
N GLY A 420 21.90 4.51 21.25
CA GLY A 420 20.78 4.47 22.19
C GLY A 420 21.03 5.32 23.43
N ALA A 421 19.98 5.57 24.21
CA ALA A 421 20.03 6.44 25.39
C ALA A 421 21.03 5.96 26.47
N ALA A 422 21.19 4.64 26.61
CA ALA A 422 22.14 4.04 27.55
C ALA A 422 23.60 4.02 27.02
N GLY A 423 23.86 4.58 25.83
CA GLY A 423 25.17 4.55 25.18
C GLY A 423 25.40 3.31 24.29
N ASP A 424 24.55 2.30 24.40
CA ASP A 424 24.56 1.10 23.54
C ASP A 424 24.31 1.46 22.07
N ILE A 425 24.89 0.71 21.12
CA ILE A 425 24.61 0.91 19.69
C ILE A 425 23.43 0.02 19.27
N VAL A 426 22.37 0.64 18.78
CA VAL A 426 21.25 -0.05 18.13
C VAL A 426 21.56 -0.11 16.64
N ARG A 427 21.34 -1.28 16.05
CA ARG A 427 21.57 -1.54 14.62
C ARG A 427 20.30 -2.12 14.00
N ALA A 428 20.00 -1.70 12.78
CA ALA A 428 19.06 -2.38 11.90
C ALA A 428 19.83 -2.96 10.71
N LYS A 429 19.45 -4.16 10.26
CA LYS A 429 19.95 -4.80 9.05
C LYS A 429 18.75 -5.25 8.22
N ALA A 430 18.78 -5.01 6.91
CA ALA A 430 17.80 -5.57 5.97
C ALA A 430 18.55 -6.34 4.89
N TYR A 431 18.18 -7.60 4.68
CA TYR A 431 18.64 -8.41 3.56
C TYR A 431 17.50 -8.53 2.57
N VAL A 432 17.66 -7.94 1.39
CA VAL A 432 16.59 -7.72 0.41
C VAL A 432 16.89 -8.45 -0.89
N ALA A 433 15.89 -9.12 -1.44
CA ALA A 433 15.95 -9.75 -2.75
C ALA A 433 14.74 -9.34 -3.59
N ILE A 434 14.96 -9.20 -4.90
CA ILE A 434 13.87 -9.11 -5.89
C ILE A 434 13.80 -10.46 -6.59
N ILE A 435 12.69 -11.19 -6.42
CA ILE A 435 12.47 -12.52 -6.98
C ILE A 435 11.19 -12.49 -7.82
N GLY A 436 11.37 -12.43 -9.15
CA GLY A 436 10.25 -12.11 -10.05
C GLY A 436 9.76 -10.69 -9.80
N ASP A 437 8.44 -10.52 -9.67
CA ASP A 437 7.80 -9.24 -9.38
C ASP A 437 7.62 -8.99 -7.86
N ASN A 438 8.35 -9.71 -7.00
CA ASN A 438 8.23 -9.59 -5.56
C ASN A 438 9.54 -9.11 -4.93
N GLY A 439 9.47 -8.06 -4.13
CA GLY A 439 10.51 -7.68 -3.19
C GLY A 439 10.31 -8.40 -1.86
N VAL A 440 11.30 -9.15 -1.40
CA VAL A 440 11.27 -9.84 -0.10
C VAL A 440 12.46 -9.42 0.75
N ALA A 441 12.24 -9.25 2.05
CA ALA A 441 13.30 -8.83 2.96
C ALA A 441 13.27 -9.59 4.29
N LEU A 442 14.45 -10.01 4.75
CA LEU A 442 14.70 -10.37 6.14
C LEU A 442 15.26 -9.13 6.85
N VAL A 443 14.52 -8.61 7.83
CA VAL A 443 14.91 -7.45 8.61
C VAL A 443 15.22 -7.87 10.04
N ALA A 444 16.32 -7.36 10.58
CA ALA A 444 16.77 -7.57 11.94
C ALA A 444 17.02 -6.22 12.61
N ILE A 445 16.48 -6.01 13.81
CA ILE A 445 16.66 -4.77 14.58
C ILE A 445 17.00 -5.14 16.02
N GLY A 446 18.03 -4.52 16.59
CA GLY A 446 18.44 -4.81 17.96
C GLY A 446 19.77 -4.20 18.36
N LEU A 447 20.30 -4.61 19.51
CA LEU A 447 21.64 -4.23 19.94
C LEU A 447 22.69 -4.78 18.96
N LYS A 448 23.65 -3.95 18.57
CA LYS A 448 24.68 -4.28 17.57
C LYS A 448 25.37 -5.62 17.87
N GLU A 449 25.81 -5.81 19.12
CA GLU A 449 26.48 -7.03 19.57
C GLU A 449 25.62 -8.29 19.42
N ARG A 450 24.30 -8.18 19.62
CA ARG A 450 23.36 -9.29 19.45
C ARG A 450 23.19 -9.62 17.97
N LEU A 451 22.98 -8.60 17.14
CA LEU A 451 22.83 -8.79 15.70
C LEU A 451 24.10 -9.30 15.02
N ASP A 452 25.28 -8.98 15.56
CA ASP A 452 26.56 -9.44 15.02
C ASP A 452 26.79 -10.93 15.28
N VAL A 453 26.39 -11.43 16.45
CA VAL A 453 26.39 -12.88 16.74
C VAL A 453 25.44 -13.65 15.82
N ARG A 454 24.37 -13.00 15.33
CA ARG A 454 23.33 -13.61 14.47
C ARG A 454 23.53 -13.41 12.99
N ASP A 455 24.54 -12.66 12.59
CA ASP A 455 24.70 -12.21 11.21
C ASP A 455 24.79 -13.38 10.23
N ALA A 456 25.64 -14.36 10.53
CA ALA A 456 25.83 -15.54 9.70
C ALA A 456 24.56 -16.38 9.58
N GLU A 457 23.77 -16.52 10.66
CA GLU A 457 22.48 -17.23 10.62
C GLU A 457 21.47 -16.48 9.76
N CYS A 458 21.38 -15.16 9.90
CA CYS A 458 20.48 -14.32 9.10
C CYS A 458 20.84 -14.37 7.61
N ARG A 459 22.12 -14.26 7.27
CA ARG A 459 22.60 -14.40 5.89
C ARG A 459 22.30 -15.77 5.31
N GLN A 460 22.43 -16.83 6.10
CA GLN A 460 22.09 -18.19 5.68
C GLN A 460 20.59 -18.37 5.44
N MET A 461 19.73 -17.82 6.32
CA MET A 461 18.28 -17.80 6.11
C MET A 461 17.93 -17.03 4.83
N PHE A 462 18.44 -15.81 4.69
CA PHE A 462 18.21 -14.97 3.53
C PHE A 462 18.69 -15.62 2.22
N ALA A 463 19.88 -16.23 2.22
CA ALA A 463 20.43 -16.91 1.05
C ALA A 463 19.55 -18.08 0.58
N SER A 464 18.71 -18.63 1.45
CA SER A 464 17.77 -19.70 1.12
C SER A 464 16.41 -19.22 0.62
N PHE A 465 16.18 -17.90 0.54
CA PHE A 465 14.94 -17.34 0.01
C PHE A 465 14.73 -17.80 -1.42
N GLY A 466 13.52 -18.26 -1.71
CA GLY A 466 13.14 -18.67 -3.05
C GLY A 466 11.64 -18.67 -3.23
N PHE A 467 11.23 -18.44 -4.47
CA PHE A 467 9.88 -18.73 -4.93
C PHE A 467 9.89 -20.04 -5.71
N GLY A 468 9.01 -20.95 -5.31
CA GLY A 468 8.62 -22.13 -6.06
C GLY A 468 7.18 -21.99 -6.57
N GLU A 469 6.64 -23.07 -7.11
CA GLU A 469 5.19 -23.13 -7.28
C GLU A 469 4.52 -23.14 -5.91
N GLY A 470 3.45 -22.35 -5.75
CA GLY A 470 2.59 -22.49 -4.60
C GLY A 470 1.92 -23.86 -4.60
N GLU A 471 1.54 -24.31 -3.41
CA GLU A 471 0.82 -25.58 -3.28
C GLU A 471 -0.54 -25.49 -3.96
N LYS A 472 -0.99 -26.58 -4.58
CA LYS A 472 -2.25 -26.65 -5.31
C LYS A 472 -2.96 -27.93 -4.91
N ASP A 473 -4.21 -27.81 -4.51
CA ASP A 473 -5.10 -28.95 -4.31
C ASP A 473 -5.78 -29.32 -5.64
N ALA A 474 -5.43 -30.48 -6.19
CA ALA A 474 -6.02 -30.97 -7.43
C ALA A 474 -7.55 -31.13 -7.35
N ALA A 475 -8.11 -31.30 -6.15
CA ALA A 475 -9.56 -31.40 -5.96
C ALA A 475 -10.30 -30.08 -6.22
N LEU A 476 -9.62 -28.93 -6.20
CA LEU A 476 -10.21 -27.63 -6.52
C LEU A 476 -10.29 -27.35 -8.02
N VAL A 477 -9.49 -28.05 -8.84
CA VAL A 477 -9.48 -27.88 -10.28
C VAL A 477 -10.86 -28.23 -10.85
N GLY A 478 -11.43 -27.29 -11.61
CA GLY A 478 -12.77 -27.42 -12.17
C GLY A 478 -13.37 -26.07 -12.55
N ASN A 479 -14.56 -26.12 -13.14
CA ASN A 479 -15.41 -24.95 -13.35
C ASN A 479 -16.50 -24.98 -12.29
N TRP A 480 -16.69 -23.87 -11.60
CA TRP A 480 -17.60 -23.75 -10.46
C TRP A 480 -18.63 -22.67 -10.76
N HIS A 481 -19.87 -22.92 -10.40
CA HIS A 481 -20.98 -21.98 -10.53
C HIS A 481 -21.61 -21.68 -9.17
N LEU A 482 -21.77 -20.40 -8.91
CA LEU A 482 -22.57 -19.87 -7.80
C LEU A 482 -23.79 -19.19 -8.40
N THR A 483 -24.95 -19.54 -7.88
CA THR A 483 -26.20 -18.80 -8.10
C THR A 483 -26.75 -18.41 -6.74
N SER A 484 -27.05 -17.13 -6.56
CA SER A 484 -27.61 -16.61 -5.32
C SER A 484 -28.67 -15.58 -5.66
N THR A 485 -29.86 -15.75 -5.10
CA THR A 485 -30.94 -14.77 -5.16
C THR A 485 -31.12 -14.23 -3.75
N SER A 486 -31.15 -12.91 -3.61
CA SER A 486 -31.54 -12.25 -2.37
C SER A 486 -32.71 -11.32 -2.61
N ALA A 487 -33.63 -11.26 -1.66
CA ALA A 487 -34.76 -10.35 -1.72
C ALA A 487 -34.97 -9.71 -0.35
N LEU A 488 -35.28 -8.42 -0.35
CA LEU A 488 -35.59 -7.64 0.84
C LEU A 488 -36.90 -6.89 0.61
N THR A 489 -37.75 -6.85 1.63
CA THR A 489 -38.91 -5.98 1.66
C THR A 489 -38.95 -5.32 3.02
N ASN A 490 -39.21 -4.02 3.07
CA ASN A 490 -39.57 -3.41 4.33
C ASN A 490 -41.00 -3.86 4.70
N GLN A 491 -41.24 -4.01 6.01
CA GLN A 491 -42.57 -4.27 6.55
C GLN A 491 -42.90 -3.15 7.51
N SER A 492 -43.65 -2.16 7.02
CA SER A 492 -44.21 -1.09 7.85
C SER A 492 -45.74 -1.21 7.82
N PRO A 493 -46.42 -1.17 8.98
CA PRO A 493 -47.88 -1.12 9.03
C PRO A 493 -48.44 0.21 8.51
N PHE A 494 -47.59 1.25 8.39
CA PHE A 494 -47.97 2.57 7.89
C PHE A 494 -47.74 2.72 6.38
N GLU A 495 -47.27 1.67 5.71
CA GLU A 495 -47.01 1.67 4.27
C GLU A 495 -47.99 0.77 3.52
N THR A 496 -48.44 1.26 2.37
CA THR A 496 -49.22 0.50 1.40
C THR A 496 -48.32 -0.38 0.55
N ASP A 497 -48.88 -1.36 -0.16
CA ASP A 497 -48.11 -2.16 -1.13
C ASP A 497 -47.40 -1.32 -2.19
N TRP A 498 -47.93 -0.12 -2.47
CA TRP A 498 -47.32 0.84 -3.39
C TRP A 498 -46.10 1.55 -2.81
N SER A 499 -46.13 1.92 -1.53
CA SER A 499 -45.05 2.68 -0.89
C SER A 499 -43.93 1.82 -0.31
N ARG A 500 -44.12 0.50 -0.21
CA ARG A 500 -43.11 -0.44 0.31
C ARG A 500 -41.85 -0.47 -0.53
N ALA A 501 -40.71 -0.35 0.13
CA ALA A 501 -39.41 -0.59 -0.47
C ALA A 501 -39.18 -2.09 -0.66
N ARG A 502 -38.90 -2.49 -1.90
CA ARG A 502 -38.59 -3.87 -2.28
C ARG A 502 -37.29 -3.90 -3.05
N MET A 503 -36.51 -4.95 -2.81
CA MET A 503 -35.31 -5.26 -3.55
C MET A 503 -35.32 -6.74 -3.90
N ALA A 504 -34.94 -7.07 -5.13
CA ALA A 504 -34.55 -8.41 -5.53
C ALA A 504 -33.23 -8.32 -6.28
N ALA A 505 -32.29 -9.20 -5.97
CA ALA A 505 -31.00 -9.25 -6.60
C ALA A 505 -30.61 -10.69 -6.91
N ASP A 506 -30.30 -10.96 -8.16
CA ASP A 506 -29.69 -12.19 -8.62
C ASP A 506 -28.20 -11.97 -8.85
N ARG A 507 -27.41 -12.91 -8.35
CA ARG A 507 -25.99 -13.01 -8.60
C ARG A 507 -25.69 -14.38 -9.17
N THR A 508 -25.09 -14.39 -10.35
CA THR A 508 -24.46 -15.59 -10.89
C THR A 508 -22.96 -15.36 -10.95
N SER A 509 -22.18 -16.39 -10.63
CA SER A 509 -20.73 -16.34 -10.78
C SER A 509 -20.23 -17.64 -11.34
N SER A 510 -19.32 -17.57 -12.31
CA SER A 510 -18.50 -18.69 -12.74
C SER A 510 -17.06 -18.49 -12.29
N LEU A 511 -16.43 -19.54 -11.77
CA LEU A 511 -15.03 -19.56 -11.35
C LEU A 511 -14.37 -20.80 -11.96
N ALA A 512 -13.35 -20.60 -12.79
CA ALA A 512 -12.55 -21.70 -13.33
C ALA A 512 -11.18 -21.72 -12.63
N LEU A 513 -10.85 -22.83 -11.96
CA LEU A 513 -9.53 -23.07 -11.37
C LEU A 513 -8.79 -24.08 -12.26
N ARG A 514 -7.67 -23.67 -12.87
CA ARG A 514 -6.90 -24.48 -13.82
C ARG A 514 -5.73 -25.20 -13.12
N PRO A 515 -5.30 -26.39 -13.60
CA PRO A 515 -4.17 -27.13 -13.00
C PRO A 515 -2.85 -26.36 -12.97
N ASP A 516 -2.65 -25.44 -13.91
CA ASP A 516 -1.44 -24.62 -14.01
C ASP A 516 -1.37 -23.49 -12.97
N GLY A 517 -2.36 -23.41 -12.09
CA GLY A 517 -2.46 -22.37 -11.06
C GLY A 517 -3.07 -21.07 -11.57
N THR A 518 -3.68 -21.02 -12.76
CA THR A 518 -4.43 -19.85 -13.23
C THR A 518 -5.91 -19.96 -12.88
N TRP A 519 -6.58 -18.82 -12.69
CA TRP A 519 -8.03 -18.78 -12.53
C TRP A 519 -8.67 -17.64 -13.33
N THR A 520 -9.93 -17.83 -13.67
CA THR A 520 -10.80 -16.80 -14.24
C THR A 520 -12.14 -16.82 -13.52
N ARG A 521 -12.69 -15.64 -13.21
CA ARG A 521 -14.01 -15.48 -12.63
C ARG A 521 -14.83 -14.51 -13.47
N ARG A 522 -16.11 -14.79 -13.60
CA ARG A 522 -17.10 -13.88 -14.17
C ARG A 522 -18.25 -13.78 -13.18
N ASP A 523 -18.49 -12.59 -12.66
CA ASP A 523 -19.65 -12.27 -11.84
C ASP A 523 -20.64 -11.49 -12.69
N SER A 524 -21.90 -11.93 -12.72
CA SER A 524 -23.03 -11.19 -13.25
C SER A 524 -23.97 -10.87 -12.09
N TYR A 525 -24.39 -9.61 -12.01
CA TYR A 525 -25.26 -9.09 -10.99
C TYR A 525 -26.42 -8.36 -11.64
N HIS A 526 -27.63 -8.68 -11.22
CA HIS A 526 -28.85 -8.00 -11.65
C HIS A 526 -29.69 -7.72 -10.42
N MET A 527 -29.91 -6.43 -10.14
CA MET A 527 -30.73 -5.96 -9.04
C MET A 527 -31.87 -5.09 -9.54
N LEU A 528 -33.03 -5.27 -8.92
CA LEU A 528 -34.19 -4.40 -9.00
C LEU A 528 -34.47 -3.87 -7.60
N VAL A 529 -34.54 -2.55 -7.44
CA VAL A 529 -34.95 -1.91 -6.18
C VAL A 529 -36.01 -0.86 -6.48
N GLY A 530 -37.08 -0.81 -5.68
CA GLY A 530 -38.15 0.14 -5.92
C GLY A 530 -38.98 0.45 -4.69
N ALA A 531 -39.59 1.63 -4.69
CA ALA A 531 -40.53 2.12 -3.69
C ALA A 531 -41.42 3.21 -4.31
N GLY A 532 -42.68 3.30 -3.89
CA GLY A 532 -43.58 4.38 -4.34
C GLY A 532 -43.84 4.40 -5.85
N GLY A 533 -43.81 3.24 -6.50
CA GLY A 533 -43.96 3.12 -7.96
C GLY A 533 -42.72 3.43 -8.78
N THR A 534 -41.61 3.83 -8.15
CA THR A 534 -40.33 4.04 -8.84
C THR A 534 -39.47 2.80 -8.71
N TRP A 535 -38.85 2.38 -9.82
CA TRP A 535 -37.94 1.24 -9.87
C TRP A 535 -36.60 1.66 -10.46
N LEU A 536 -35.52 1.22 -9.82
CA LEU A 536 -34.16 1.30 -10.29
C LEU A 536 -33.70 -0.11 -10.63
N GLU A 537 -33.00 -0.24 -11.75
CA GLU A 537 -32.40 -1.48 -12.20
C GLU A 537 -30.89 -1.29 -12.30
N ASP A 538 -30.13 -2.22 -11.72
CA ASP A 538 -28.68 -2.29 -11.86
C ASP A 538 -28.30 -3.62 -12.51
N LYS A 539 -27.52 -3.55 -13.59
CA LYS A 539 -27.02 -4.70 -14.34
C LYS A 539 -25.52 -4.52 -14.54
N ASN A 540 -24.75 -5.30 -13.81
CA ASN A 540 -23.30 -5.21 -13.86
C ASN A 540 -22.69 -6.58 -14.11
N GLU A 541 -21.63 -6.58 -14.91
CA GLU A 541 -20.84 -7.76 -15.17
C GLU A 541 -19.36 -7.43 -14.95
N LYS A 542 -18.66 -8.32 -14.27
CA LYS A 542 -17.23 -8.16 -13.99
C LYS A 542 -16.53 -9.48 -14.29
N SER A 543 -15.43 -9.40 -15.04
CA SER A 543 -14.50 -10.52 -15.17
C SER A 543 -13.18 -10.18 -14.48
N THR A 544 -12.64 -11.15 -13.77
CA THR A 544 -11.34 -11.08 -13.13
C THR A 544 -10.56 -12.36 -13.39
N GLU A 545 -9.24 -12.28 -13.33
CA GLU A 545 -8.36 -13.41 -13.57
C GLU A 545 -7.05 -13.25 -12.80
N GLY A 546 -6.34 -14.36 -12.62
CA GLY A 546 -5.03 -14.33 -12.01
C GLY A 546 -4.49 -15.70 -11.64
N ARG A 547 -3.77 -15.79 -10.52
CA ARG A 547 -3.15 -17.00 -9.98
C ARG A 547 -3.88 -17.50 -8.76
N TRP A 548 -3.91 -18.81 -8.54
CA TRP A 548 -4.44 -19.40 -7.32
C TRP A 548 -3.45 -20.38 -6.71
N ASN A 549 -3.46 -20.46 -5.38
CA ASN A 549 -2.73 -21.44 -4.61
C ASN A 549 -3.56 -21.87 -3.40
N THR A 550 -3.11 -22.92 -2.72
CA THR A 550 -3.70 -23.43 -1.49
C THR A 550 -2.64 -23.60 -0.41
N SER A 551 -3.04 -23.52 0.85
CA SER A 551 -2.21 -23.95 1.98
C SER A 551 -3.10 -24.13 3.21
N ASN A 552 -2.90 -25.20 3.98
CA ASN A 552 -3.59 -25.42 5.26
C ASN A 552 -5.13 -25.29 5.19
N GLY A 553 -5.75 -25.77 4.10
CA GLY A 553 -7.21 -25.67 3.89
C GLY A 553 -7.72 -24.26 3.51
N MET A 554 -6.80 -23.35 3.17
CA MET A 554 -7.09 -22.04 2.60
C MET A 554 -6.87 -22.06 1.09
N LEU A 555 -7.72 -21.35 0.36
CA LEU A 555 -7.61 -21.02 -1.05
C LEU A 555 -7.29 -19.53 -1.16
N TYR A 556 -6.25 -19.21 -1.91
CA TYR A 556 -5.80 -17.85 -2.19
C TYR A 556 -6.00 -17.58 -3.69
N LEU A 557 -6.81 -16.58 -4.02
CA LEU A 557 -6.98 -16.08 -5.39
C LEU A 557 -6.27 -14.73 -5.51
N MET A 558 -5.20 -14.65 -6.27
CA MET A 558 -4.45 -13.41 -6.53
C MET A 558 -4.80 -12.92 -7.93
N GLY A 559 -5.40 -11.74 -8.04
CA GLY A 559 -5.73 -11.10 -9.30
C GLY A 559 -4.51 -10.47 -9.97
N LYS A 560 -4.58 -10.24 -11.29
CA LYS A 560 -3.55 -9.50 -12.05
C LYS A 560 -3.41 -8.03 -11.63
N ASP A 561 -4.40 -7.50 -10.91
CA ASP A 561 -4.47 -6.14 -10.40
C ASP A 561 -3.97 -6.00 -8.95
N ASP A 562 -3.21 -6.99 -8.47
CA ASP A 562 -2.73 -7.15 -7.09
C ASP A 562 -3.86 -7.24 -6.05
N THR A 563 -5.10 -7.51 -6.48
CA THR A 563 -6.14 -7.92 -5.55
C THR A 563 -5.87 -9.33 -5.05
N TRP A 564 -6.28 -9.61 -3.82
CA TRP A 564 -6.28 -10.97 -3.31
C TRP A 564 -7.63 -11.28 -2.67
N ASP A 565 -8.04 -12.55 -2.72
CA ASP A 565 -9.15 -13.06 -1.95
C ASP A 565 -8.68 -14.33 -1.23
N GLU A 566 -9.10 -14.47 0.02
CA GLU A 566 -8.77 -15.62 0.87
C GLU A 566 -10.05 -16.32 1.31
N TYR A 567 -10.06 -17.65 1.17
CA TYR A 567 -11.19 -18.47 1.58
C TYR A 567 -10.70 -19.70 2.33
N LYS A 568 -11.31 -20.01 3.48
CA LYS A 568 -11.34 -21.41 3.92
C LYS A 568 -12.18 -22.18 2.93
N TYR A 569 -11.71 -23.33 2.48
CA TYR A 569 -12.45 -24.12 1.50
C TYR A 569 -12.74 -25.54 1.97
N GLN A 570 -13.81 -26.12 1.42
CA GLN A 570 -14.14 -27.53 1.56
C GLN A 570 -14.78 -28.04 0.28
N ILE A 571 -14.30 -29.18 -0.23
CA ILE A 571 -14.98 -29.92 -1.31
C ILE A 571 -15.92 -30.95 -0.69
N ARG A 572 -17.17 -30.99 -1.15
CA ARG A 572 -18.19 -31.95 -0.74
C ARG A 572 -18.68 -32.76 -1.94
N GLN A 573 -19.02 -34.02 -1.70
CA GLN A 573 -19.73 -34.84 -2.68
C GLN A 573 -21.24 -34.66 -2.45
N ALA A 574 -21.99 -34.31 -3.48
CA ALA A 574 -23.44 -34.22 -3.48
C ALA A 574 -24.03 -35.05 -4.62
N SER A 575 -25.33 -35.35 -4.58
CA SER A 575 -26.03 -36.08 -5.66
C SER A 575 -25.89 -35.39 -7.03
N GLY A 576 -25.71 -34.07 -7.04
CA GLY A 576 -25.48 -33.25 -8.24
C GLY A 576 -24.03 -33.20 -8.74
N GLY A 577 -23.07 -33.79 -8.04
CA GLY A 577 -21.64 -33.68 -8.33
C GLY A 577 -20.86 -33.05 -7.17
N ARG A 578 -19.66 -32.54 -7.45
CA ARG A 578 -18.86 -31.87 -6.41
C ARG A 578 -19.44 -30.49 -6.10
N GLN A 579 -19.37 -30.11 -4.83
CA GLN A 579 -19.66 -28.77 -4.37
C GLN A 579 -18.44 -28.18 -3.68
N LEU A 580 -18.14 -26.92 -3.96
CA LEU A 580 -17.09 -26.15 -3.34
C LEU A 580 -17.71 -25.17 -2.35
N VAL A 581 -17.39 -25.33 -1.07
CA VAL A 581 -17.75 -24.36 -0.04
C VAL A 581 -16.59 -23.40 0.15
N LEU A 582 -16.82 -22.11 -0.03
CA LEU A 582 -15.85 -21.05 0.27
C LEU A 582 -16.34 -20.22 1.45
N VAL A 583 -15.51 -20.03 2.47
CA VAL A 583 -15.84 -19.24 3.65
C VAL A 583 -14.82 -18.12 3.81
N SER A 584 -15.31 -16.89 3.75
CA SER A 584 -14.59 -15.67 4.09
C SER A 584 -14.99 -15.19 5.49
N ALA A 585 -14.33 -14.16 6.02
CA ALA A 585 -14.66 -13.60 7.35
C ALA A 585 -16.14 -13.18 7.52
N LYS A 586 -16.83 -12.84 6.42
CA LYS A 586 -18.21 -12.30 6.47
C LYS A 586 -19.26 -13.23 5.87
N ASN A 587 -18.88 -14.13 4.97
CA ASN A 587 -19.83 -14.88 4.15
C ASN A 587 -19.34 -16.30 3.85
N ALA A 588 -20.28 -17.24 3.76
CA ALA A 588 -20.08 -18.56 3.17
C ALA A 588 -20.78 -18.63 1.80
N GLN A 589 -20.14 -19.28 0.84
CA GLN A 589 -20.64 -19.47 -0.52
C GLN A 589 -20.60 -20.95 -0.86
N LEU A 590 -21.68 -21.45 -1.48
CA LEU A 590 -21.77 -22.82 -1.97
C LEU A 590 -21.79 -22.81 -3.49
N TRP A 591 -20.74 -23.35 -4.08
CA TRP A 591 -20.55 -23.44 -5.51
C TRP A 591 -20.79 -24.87 -5.97
N SER A 592 -21.47 -25.03 -7.11
CA SER A 592 -21.66 -26.33 -7.76
C SER A 592 -20.69 -26.47 -8.92
N GLU A 593 -20.11 -27.66 -9.11
CA GLU A 593 -19.29 -27.92 -10.28
C GLU A 593 -20.12 -27.87 -11.57
N ALA A 594 -19.63 -27.15 -12.59
CA ALA A 594 -20.20 -27.15 -13.93
C ALA A 594 -19.93 -28.49 -14.60
N ARG A 595 -20.98 -29.16 -15.06
CA ARG A 595 -20.86 -30.41 -15.84
C ARG A 595 -20.61 -30.14 -17.31
#